data_AF-A0A349E838-F1
#
_entry.id   AF-A0A349E838-F1
#
_cell.length_a   1.000
_cell.length_b   1.000
_cell.length_c   1.000
_cell.angle_alpha   90.00
_cell.angle_beta   90.00
_cell.angle_gamma   90.00
#
_symmetry.space_group_name_H-M   'P 1'
#
loop_
_entity.id
_entity.type
_entity.pdbx_description
1 polymer ?
#
loop_
_entity_poly.entity_id
_entity_poly.type
_entity_poly.pdbx_seq_one_letter_code
_entity_poly.pdbx_strand_id
1 'polypeptide(L)'
;MLIHDLQSRLTYLSLLAALAALPLAVNGQETEGISRTRHGYPDFQGYWNNASQTPIERPTSLGDKRSYTLEEARALESTAQQSDTQKAAPLDPDRAPPADGGVIMFQADENFANTRINITQINGEYRTSLIVEPADGRYPYVEGGASKDVFGQWRAAGLGAYDGPEIRSQMERCLHVGSQMPPMMAWTYNANYQIVQTEDYFMLMSEMAHDARIIPIGTERRDNEFSKWFGNSIAHWQEDTLVVHTTGFHPQQSNFFMKSSDQFEVTEYFELVSDGEIFYRYTVTDPVIYKQPLTLEMQLLRKTDGEQIYEFACHEGNYSLPSILSGARRAEADARAALENN
;
A
#
# COMPACT_ATOMS: atom_id res chain seq x y z
N MET A 1 -62.35 -39.10 10.83
CA MET A 1 -61.48 -38.44 9.82
C MET A 1 -60.29 -37.86 10.58
N LEU A 2 -59.53 -38.69 11.29
CA LEU A 2 -58.27 -39.32 10.87
C LEU A 2 -57.18 -38.31 10.49
N ILE A 3 -56.31 -38.10 11.48
CA ILE A 3 -55.01 -37.42 11.49
C ILE A 3 -53.95 -38.39 10.94
N HIS A 4 -53.02 -37.89 10.10
CA HIS A 4 -51.71 -38.40 9.63
C HIS A 4 -51.50 -37.79 8.22
N ASP A 5 -50.38 -37.24 7.76
CA ASP A 5 -48.95 -37.46 8.03
C ASP A 5 -48.19 -36.24 7.39
N LEU A 6 -47.20 -35.63 8.05
CA LEU A 6 -45.73 -35.73 7.76
C LEU A 6 -45.30 -35.13 6.38
N GLN A 7 -44.24 -34.34 6.19
CA GLN A 7 -42.97 -34.20 6.91
C GLN A 7 -42.08 -33.08 6.29
N SER A 8 -41.33 -32.35 7.15
CA SER A 8 -39.96 -31.80 6.94
C SER A 8 -39.79 -30.60 5.96
N ARG A 9 -39.05 -29.50 6.21
CA ARG A 9 -37.86 -29.18 7.03
C ARG A 9 -37.90 -27.68 7.43
N LEU A 10 -37.79 -27.35 8.72
CA LEU A 10 -36.62 -26.74 9.40
C LEU A 10 -36.02 -25.50 8.70
N THR A 11 -36.36 -24.28 9.16
CA THR A 11 -35.58 -23.40 10.07
C THR A 11 -34.14 -23.11 9.63
N TYR A 12 -33.90 -21.90 9.10
CA TYR A 12 -32.60 -21.24 9.17
C TYR A 12 -32.67 -20.14 10.23
N LEU A 13 -32.13 -20.45 11.42
CA LEU A 13 -31.81 -19.46 12.44
C LEU A 13 -30.54 -18.71 12.02
N SER A 14 -30.64 -17.39 12.14
CA SER A 14 -29.60 -16.38 12.14
C SER A 14 -28.36 -16.78 12.96
N LEU A 15 -27.21 -16.88 12.28
CA LEU A 15 -25.89 -16.87 12.91
C LEU A 15 -25.37 -15.44 12.96
N LEU A 16 -25.54 -14.79 14.11
CA LEU A 16 -24.71 -13.67 14.54
C LEU A 16 -23.38 -14.26 15.03
N ALA A 17 -22.35 -14.23 14.18
CA ALA A 17 -20.99 -14.54 14.60
C ALA A 17 -20.45 -13.35 15.41
N ALA A 18 -20.42 -13.49 16.73
CA ALA A 18 -19.69 -12.57 17.60
C ALA A 18 -18.18 -12.79 17.36
N LEU A 19 -17.52 -11.86 16.68
CA LEU A 19 -16.06 -11.76 16.70
C LEU A 19 -15.65 -11.42 18.14
N ALA A 20 -15.08 -12.39 18.84
CA ALA A 20 -14.34 -12.13 20.07
C ALA A 20 -13.05 -11.39 19.69
N ALA A 21 -13.05 -10.07 19.83
CA ALA A 21 -11.81 -9.30 19.88
C ALA A 21 -11.04 -9.75 21.13
N LEU A 22 -9.96 -10.51 20.94
CA LEU A 22 -8.98 -10.73 22.00
C LEU A 22 -8.32 -9.37 22.27
N PRO A 23 -8.42 -8.79 23.48
CA PRO A 23 -7.64 -7.63 23.82
C PRO A 23 -6.19 -8.11 23.95
N LEU A 24 -5.35 -7.78 22.96
CA LEU A 24 -3.92 -7.69 23.22
C LEU A 24 -3.78 -6.62 24.30
N ALA A 25 -3.38 -7.02 25.50
CA ALA A 25 -3.00 -6.08 26.54
C ALA A 25 -1.78 -5.32 26.03
N VAL A 26 -2.03 -4.14 25.46
CA VAL A 26 -1.02 -3.10 25.28
C VAL A 26 -0.72 -2.64 26.70
N ASN A 27 0.42 -3.07 27.24
CA ASN A 27 0.98 -2.39 28.39
C ASN A 27 1.42 -1.02 27.85
N GLY A 28 0.65 0.03 28.12
CA GLY A 28 1.11 1.40 27.99
C GLY A 28 2.29 1.63 28.93
N GLN A 29 3.50 1.32 28.46
CA GLN A 29 4.68 1.96 29.01
C GLN A 29 4.60 3.42 28.57
N GLU A 30 4.54 4.35 29.51
CA GLU A 30 4.99 5.71 29.23
C GLU A 30 6.39 5.59 28.63
N THR A 31 6.50 5.78 27.32
CA THR A 31 7.79 5.82 26.64
C THR A 31 8.48 7.10 27.10
N GLU A 32 9.29 7.00 28.17
CA GLU A 32 10.18 8.07 28.59
C GLU A 32 10.96 8.57 27.36
N GLY A 33 10.77 9.84 26.99
CA GLY A 33 11.53 10.47 25.92
C GLY A 33 10.79 10.72 24.60
N ILE A 34 9.48 10.49 24.50
CA ILE A 34 8.69 10.98 23.36
C ILE A 34 8.11 12.38 23.60
N SER A 35 8.18 13.20 22.56
CA SER A 35 7.54 14.51 22.49
C SER A 35 6.01 14.36 22.46
N ARG A 36 5.33 15.27 23.15
CA ARG A 36 3.87 15.30 23.24
C ARG A 36 3.31 16.64 22.77
N THR A 37 2.15 16.58 22.13
CA THR A 37 1.38 17.75 21.76
C THR A 37 0.86 18.50 23.00
N ARG A 38 0.41 19.74 22.82
CA ARG A 38 -0.24 20.53 23.89
C ARG A 38 -1.51 19.87 24.48
N HIS A 39 -2.05 18.85 23.81
CA HIS A 39 -3.24 18.10 24.23
C HIS A 39 -2.86 16.79 24.96
N GLY A 40 -1.57 16.52 25.18
CA GLY A 40 -1.09 15.37 25.95
C GLY A 40 -0.86 14.08 25.15
N TYR A 41 -1.24 14.04 23.87
CA TYR A 41 -0.97 12.90 22.98
C TYR A 41 0.44 12.94 22.38
N PRO A 42 1.01 11.80 21.96
CA PRO A 42 2.28 11.75 21.24
C PRO A 42 2.30 12.68 20.02
N ASP A 43 3.45 13.32 19.79
CA ASP A 43 3.62 14.31 18.72
C ASP A 43 4.18 13.67 17.44
N PHE A 44 3.28 13.32 16.53
CA PHE A 44 3.61 12.76 15.23
C PHE A 44 3.96 13.84 14.19
N GLN A 45 3.90 15.13 14.53
CA GLN A 45 4.19 16.23 13.59
C GLN A 45 5.55 16.05 12.93
N GLY A 46 5.60 16.19 11.61
CA GLY A 46 6.86 16.29 10.87
C GLY A 46 6.87 15.50 9.58
N TYR A 47 8.08 15.23 9.10
CA TYR A 47 8.32 14.49 7.87
C TYR A 47 8.90 13.11 8.19
N TRP A 48 8.36 12.10 7.53
CA TRP A 48 8.59 10.70 7.80
C TRP A 48 8.90 9.96 6.50
N ASN A 49 9.51 8.78 6.60
CA ASN A 49 9.85 7.94 5.46
C ASN A 49 9.66 6.45 5.81
N ASN A 50 9.10 5.66 4.90
CA ASN A 50 8.84 4.23 5.13
C ASN A 50 9.65 3.28 4.22
N ALA A 51 10.68 3.78 3.53
CA ALA A 51 11.46 2.98 2.59
C ALA A 51 12.26 1.90 3.33
N SER A 52 12.24 0.67 2.79
CA SER A 52 12.90 -0.51 3.36
C SER A 52 13.25 -1.51 2.27
N GLN A 53 14.30 -2.31 2.49
CA GLN A 53 14.64 -3.50 1.68
C GLN A 53 13.81 -4.74 2.08
N THR A 54 13.05 -4.66 3.18
CA THR A 54 12.22 -5.78 3.62
C THR A 54 11.11 -6.04 2.58
N PRO A 55 11.03 -7.25 2.01
CA PRO A 55 9.99 -7.56 1.03
C PRO A 55 8.62 -7.59 1.71
N ILE A 56 7.56 -7.33 0.96
CA ILE A 56 6.20 -7.42 1.49
C ILE A 56 5.86 -8.86 1.90
N GLU A 57 6.06 -9.80 0.97
CA GLU A 57 5.88 -11.23 1.21
C GLU A 57 7.20 -11.90 1.58
N ARG A 58 7.14 -12.88 2.48
CA ARG A 58 8.32 -13.66 2.85
C ARG A 58 8.78 -14.53 1.69
N PRO A 59 10.09 -14.56 1.40
CA PRO A 59 10.67 -15.52 0.48
C PRO A 59 10.29 -16.95 0.87
N THR A 60 9.82 -17.74 -0.11
CA THR A 60 9.36 -19.12 0.12
C THR A 60 10.46 -20.02 0.71
N SER A 61 11.73 -19.71 0.43
CA SER A 61 12.89 -20.40 0.99
C SER A 61 13.05 -20.24 2.50
N LEU A 62 12.40 -19.25 3.12
CA LEU A 62 12.49 -18.97 4.55
C LEU A 62 11.37 -19.62 5.36
N GLY A 63 10.33 -20.17 4.72
CA GLY A 63 9.17 -20.76 5.41
C GLY A 63 8.58 -19.80 6.44
N ASP A 64 8.44 -20.24 7.69
CA ASP A 64 7.87 -19.43 8.78
C ASP A 64 8.91 -18.60 9.55
N LYS A 65 10.15 -18.48 9.03
CA LYS A 65 11.20 -17.70 9.69
C LYS A 65 10.86 -16.21 9.68
N ARG A 66 10.33 -15.72 10.82
CA ARG A 66 9.85 -14.34 11.00
C ARG A 66 10.95 -13.27 10.94
N SER A 67 12.15 -13.61 11.41
CA SER A 67 13.21 -12.63 11.60
C SER A 67 14.58 -13.13 11.14
N TYR A 68 15.36 -12.24 10.52
CA TYR A 68 16.77 -12.44 10.21
C TYR A 68 17.61 -12.28 11.47
N THR A 69 18.76 -12.95 11.51
CA THR A 69 19.83 -12.59 12.47
C THR A 69 20.45 -11.26 12.07
N LEU A 70 21.16 -10.61 13.00
CA LEU A 70 21.91 -9.38 12.70
C LEU A 70 22.92 -9.58 11.56
N GLU A 71 23.58 -10.74 11.49
CA GLU A 71 24.55 -11.05 10.44
C GLU A 71 23.88 -11.17 9.07
N GLU A 72 22.74 -11.87 8.99
CA GLU A 72 21.97 -12.02 7.76
C GLU A 72 21.43 -10.68 7.27
N ALA A 73 20.85 -9.88 8.18
CA ALA A 73 20.35 -8.55 7.86
C ALA A 73 21.50 -7.68 7.30
N ARG A 74 22.64 -7.61 7.99
CA ARG A 74 23.80 -6.83 7.51
C ARG A 74 24.36 -7.33 6.18
N ALA A 75 24.31 -8.63 5.91
CA ALA A 75 24.72 -9.17 4.62
C ALA A 75 23.79 -8.68 3.48
N LEU A 76 22.47 -8.65 3.72
CA LEU A 76 21.49 -8.11 2.78
C LEU A 76 21.68 -6.60 2.57
N GLU A 77 21.80 -5.83 3.66
CA GLU A 77 22.03 -4.38 3.60
C GLU A 77 23.34 -4.04 2.87
N SER A 78 24.40 -4.81 3.11
CA SER A 78 25.68 -4.67 2.40
C SER A 78 25.55 -4.99 0.91
N THR A 79 24.77 -5.99 0.56
CA THR A 79 24.49 -6.34 -0.85
C THR A 79 23.71 -5.23 -1.55
N ALA A 80 22.68 -4.68 -0.89
CA ALA A 80 21.92 -3.54 -1.40
C ALA A 80 22.83 -2.32 -1.61
N GLN A 81 23.68 -2.00 -0.64
CA GLN A 81 24.65 -0.90 -0.73
C GLN A 81 25.64 -1.08 -1.89
N GLN A 82 26.10 -2.30 -2.14
CA GLN A 82 26.97 -2.61 -3.27
C GLN A 82 26.24 -2.44 -4.61
N SER A 83 24.98 -2.90 -4.69
CA SER A 83 24.15 -2.72 -5.89
C SER A 83 23.98 -1.23 -6.22
N ASP A 84 23.65 -0.40 -5.22
CA ASP A 84 23.46 1.03 -5.45
C ASP A 84 24.76 1.74 -5.82
N THR A 85 25.89 1.32 -5.24
CA THR A 85 27.22 1.81 -5.65
C THR A 85 27.53 1.47 -7.12
N GLN A 86 27.16 0.27 -7.58
CA GLN A 86 27.35 -0.14 -8.97
C GLN A 86 26.45 0.62 -9.93
N LYS A 87 25.18 0.86 -9.57
CA LYS A 87 24.25 1.65 -10.38
C LYS A 87 24.70 3.11 -10.52
N ALA A 88 25.27 3.68 -9.47
CA ALA A 88 25.78 5.05 -9.45
C ALA A 88 27.13 5.21 -10.18
N ALA A 89 27.80 4.11 -10.56
CA ALA A 89 29.07 4.18 -11.24
C ALA A 89 28.92 4.80 -12.65
N PRO A 90 29.90 5.59 -13.12
CA PRO A 90 29.89 6.11 -14.48
C PRO A 90 29.78 4.98 -15.50
N LEU A 91 28.89 5.16 -16.47
CA LEU A 91 28.78 4.26 -17.61
C LEU A 91 29.97 4.47 -18.55
N ASP A 92 30.41 3.39 -19.20
CA ASP A 92 31.42 3.45 -20.25
C ASP A 92 30.93 4.34 -21.41
N PRO A 93 31.65 5.43 -21.76
CA PRO A 93 31.26 6.31 -22.86
C PRO A 93 31.25 5.60 -24.22
N ASP A 94 32.00 4.51 -24.37
CA ASP A 94 32.13 3.74 -25.61
C ASP A 94 31.18 2.51 -25.66
N ARG A 95 30.24 2.41 -24.71
CA ARG A 95 29.28 1.29 -24.69
C ARG A 95 28.41 1.28 -25.95
N ALA A 96 28.15 0.09 -26.48
CA ALA A 96 27.23 -0.09 -27.60
C ALA A 96 25.81 0.38 -27.22
N PRO A 97 25.01 0.89 -28.18
CA PRO A 97 23.61 1.17 -27.92
C PRO A 97 22.86 -0.10 -27.49
N PRO A 98 21.74 0.02 -26.74
CA PRO A 98 20.88 -1.11 -26.46
C PRO A 98 20.46 -1.82 -27.76
N ALA A 99 20.27 -3.14 -27.67
CA ALA A 99 19.80 -3.91 -28.82
C ALA A 99 18.42 -3.42 -29.28
N ASP A 100 18.21 -3.39 -30.59
CA ASP A 100 16.93 -3.08 -31.18
C ASP A 100 15.84 -4.00 -30.62
N GLY A 101 14.70 -3.42 -30.25
CA GLY A 101 13.58 -4.16 -29.64
C GLY A 101 13.80 -4.57 -28.17
N GLY A 102 14.84 -4.04 -27.50
CA GLY A 102 15.04 -4.24 -26.07
C GLY A 102 13.85 -3.73 -25.22
N VAL A 103 13.64 -4.36 -24.07
CA VAL A 103 12.62 -3.91 -23.11
C VAL A 103 13.16 -2.71 -22.35
N ILE A 104 12.50 -1.57 -22.49
CA ILE A 104 12.77 -0.38 -21.68
C ILE A 104 11.96 -0.50 -20.39
N MET A 105 12.66 -0.50 -19.26
CA MET A 105 12.06 -0.50 -17.92
C MET A 105 12.35 0.83 -17.23
N PHE A 106 11.87 1.00 -16.00
CA PHE A 106 12.15 2.16 -15.12
C PHE A 106 13.62 2.22 -14.63
N GLN A 107 14.57 1.75 -15.42
CA GLN A 107 15.98 1.62 -15.04
C GLN A 107 16.61 2.97 -14.71
N ALA A 108 16.24 4.03 -15.44
CA ALA A 108 16.73 5.37 -15.13
C ALA A 108 16.24 5.82 -13.74
N ASP A 109 14.95 5.64 -13.46
CA ASP A 109 14.36 5.98 -12.16
C ASP A 109 14.96 5.12 -11.03
N GLU A 110 15.11 3.81 -11.24
CA GLU A 110 15.69 2.87 -10.26
C GLU A 110 17.19 3.09 -10.01
N ASN A 111 17.94 3.55 -11.00
CA ASN A 111 19.39 3.80 -10.87
C ASN A 111 19.69 5.05 -10.05
N PHE A 112 18.79 6.03 -10.07
CA PHE A 112 18.92 7.27 -9.29
C PHE A 112 17.97 7.33 -8.09
N ALA A 113 17.16 6.28 -7.89
CA ALA A 113 16.40 6.10 -6.67
C ALA A 113 17.39 6.02 -5.50
N ASN A 114 17.24 6.89 -4.52
CA ASN A 114 17.93 6.76 -3.24
C ASN A 114 17.25 5.66 -2.42
N THR A 115 17.34 4.42 -2.93
CA THR A 115 16.77 3.24 -2.28
C THR A 115 17.47 3.05 -0.94
N ARG A 116 16.70 3.17 0.15
CA ARG A 116 17.25 2.87 1.47
C ARG A 116 17.61 1.38 1.54
N ILE A 117 18.76 1.10 2.14
CA ILE A 117 19.36 -0.24 2.18
C ILE A 117 18.92 -1.06 3.40
N ASN A 118 18.23 -0.44 4.36
CA ASN A 118 17.96 -1.03 5.66
C ASN A 118 16.85 -2.08 5.61
N ILE A 119 17.01 -3.11 6.44
CA ILE A 119 15.95 -4.07 6.75
C ILE A 119 15.10 -3.53 7.91
N THR A 120 13.78 -3.57 7.79
CA THR A 120 12.84 -3.13 8.82
C THR A 120 13.08 -3.87 10.13
N GLN A 121 13.27 -3.12 11.22
CA GLN A 121 13.69 -3.65 12.51
C GLN A 121 12.68 -3.36 13.62
N ILE A 122 11.64 -4.18 13.77
CA ILE A 122 10.63 -3.96 14.82
C ILE A 122 11.06 -4.62 16.12
N ASN A 123 11.09 -3.86 17.23
CA ASN A 123 11.41 -4.37 18.57
C ASN A 123 12.75 -5.13 18.62
N GLY A 124 13.75 -4.65 17.88
CA GLY A 124 15.07 -5.28 17.80
C GLY A 124 15.18 -6.44 16.81
N GLU A 125 14.08 -6.89 16.21
CA GLU A 125 14.04 -8.00 15.26
C GLU A 125 14.01 -7.52 13.81
N TYR A 126 14.94 -8.02 12.99
CA TYR A 126 14.99 -7.74 11.56
C TYR A 126 13.96 -8.57 10.80
N ARG A 127 12.92 -7.94 10.26
CA ARG A 127 11.81 -8.64 9.59
C ARG A 127 12.24 -9.27 8.27
N THR A 128 11.82 -10.52 8.05
CA THR A 128 11.99 -11.21 6.75
C THR A 128 10.89 -10.86 5.74
N SER A 129 9.80 -10.26 6.21
CA SER A 129 8.68 -9.77 5.43
C SER A 129 7.93 -8.68 6.19
N LEU A 130 7.25 -7.77 5.48
CA LEU A 130 6.34 -6.80 6.12
C LEU A 130 5.06 -7.48 6.60
N ILE A 131 4.57 -8.49 5.89
CA ILE A 131 3.48 -9.35 6.36
C ILE A 131 3.98 -10.19 7.53
N VAL A 132 3.34 -10.06 8.68
CA VAL A 132 3.64 -10.81 9.90
C VAL A 132 2.53 -11.81 10.25
N GLU A 133 1.31 -11.56 9.79
CA GLU A 133 0.19 -12.50 9.85
C GLU A 133 -0.48 -12.57 8.49
N PRO A 134 -0.66 -13.75 7.89
CA PRO A 134 -0.39 -15.10 8.42
C PRO A 134 1.08 -15.40 8.75
N ALA A 135 1.30 -16.47 9.53
CA ALA A 135 2.62 -16.82 10.05
C ALA A 135 3.67 -17.11 8.96
N ASP A 136 3.25 -17.49 7.75
CA ASP A 136 4.12 -17.70 6.59
C ASP A 136 4.56 -16.39 5.93
N GLY A 137 4.01 -15.25 6.36
CA GLY A 137 4.38 -13.92 5.89
C GLY A 137 3.94 -13.66 4.45
N ARG A 138 2.86 -14.31 3.98
CA ARG A 138 2.40 -14.21 2.58
C ARG A 138 0.92 -13.88 2.50
N TYR A 139 0.46 -13.43 1.34
CA TYR A 139 -0.95 -13.09 1.15
C TYR A 139 -1.85 -14.34 1.27
N PRO A 140 -2.86 -14.33 2.16
CA PRO A 140 -3.77 -15.47 2.31
C PRO A 140 -4.89 -15.43 1.28
N TYR A 141 -4.59 -15.38 -0.01
CA TYR A 141 -5.62 -15.27 -1.05
C TYR A 141 -6.64 -16.41 -0.99
N VAL A 142 -7.92 -16.08 -1.17
CA VAL A 142 -8.95 -17.08 -1.54
C VAL A 142 -8.58 -17.69 -2.90
N GLU A 143 -9.21 -18.81 -3.26
CA GLU A 143 -9.03 -19.36 -4.60
C GLU A 143 -9.40 -18.31 -5.67
N GLY A 144 -8.44 -18.00 -6.55
CA GLY A 144 -8.56 -16.94 -7.56
C GLY A 144 -8.58 -15.50 -7.01
N GLY A 145 -8.32 -15.29 -5.71
CA GLY A 145 -8.48 -14.00 -5.02
C GLY A 145 -7.76 -12.84 -5.69
N ALA A 146 -6.54 -13.06 -6.20
CA ALA A 146 -5.75 -12.03 -6.90
C ALA A 146 -6.41 -11.47 -8.18
N SER A 147 -7.42 -12.16 -8.71
CA SER A 147 -8.16 -11.77 -9.91
C SER A 147 -9.62 -11.40 -9.63
N LYS A 148 -10.03 -11.29 -8.36
CA LYS A 148 -11.41 -10.91 -7.99
C LYS A 148 -11.60 -9.40 -7.80
N ASP A 149 -10.53 -8.62 -7.90
CA ASP A 149 -10.57 -7.17 -7.90
C ASP A 149 -11.27 -6.60 -9.15
N VAL A 150 -11.56 -5.29 -9.14
CA VAL A 150 -12.25 -4.62 -10.26
C VAL A 150 -11.52 -4.82 -11.60
N PHE A 151 -10.18 -4.85 -11.58
CA PHE A 151 -9.38 -5.04 -12.80
C PHE A 151 -9.48 -6.48 -13.31
N GLY A 152 -9.58 -7.47 -12.42
CA GLY A 152 -9.84 -8.86 -12.78
C GLY A 152 -11.23 -9.06 -13.37
N GLN A 153 -12.24 -8.36 -12.85
CA GLN A 153 -13.59 -8.36 -13.41
C GLN A 153 -13.60 -7.76 -14.83
N TRP A 154 -12.87 -6.68 -15.07
CA TRP A 154 -12.72 -6.09 -16.40
C TRP A 154 -12.03 -7.02 -17.39
N ARG A 155 -10.93 -7.67 -16.97
CA ARG A 155 -10.27 -8.69 -17.80
C ARG A 155 -11.21 -9.85 -18.12
N ALA A 156 -12.00 -10.31 -17.15
CA ALA A 156 -12.98 -11.38 -17.35
C ALA A 156 -14.12 -10.96 -18.30
N ALA A 157 -14.44 -9.67 -18.36
CA ALA A 157 -15.38 -9.09 -19.33
C ALA A 157 -14.80 -8.93 -20.75
N GLY A 158 -13.56 -9.39 -20.98
CA GLY A 158 -12.90 -9.34 -22.28
C GLY A 158 -12.17 -8.04 -22.56
N LEU A 159 -12.02 -7.16 -21.57
CA LEU A 159 -11.29 -5.92 -21.74
C LEU A 159 -9.77 -6.16 -21.59
N GLY A 160 -9.02 -5.75 -22.60
CA GLY A 160 -7.57 -5.74 -22.61
C GLY A 160 -6.97 -4.69 -21.68
N ALA A 161 -5.67 -4.80 -21.42
CA ALA A 161 -4.94 -3.91 -20.50
C ALA A 161 -4.94 -2.42 -20.91
N TYR A 162 -5.34 -2.12 -22.14
CA TYR A 162 -5.26 -0.79 -22.72
C TYR A 162 -6.58 -0.34 -23.39
N ASP A 163 -7.68 -1.06 -23.15
CA ASP A 163 -8.97 -0.75 -23.76
C ASP A 163 -9.67 0.40 -23.04
N GLY A 164 -9.95 1.48 -23.77
CA GLY A 164 -10.64 2.64 -23.23
C GLY A 164 -9.82 3.45 -22.19
N PRO A 165 -10.27 4.66 -21.85
CA PRO A 165 -9.61 5.48 -20.84
C PRO A 165 -9.77 4.95 -19.41
N GLU A 166 -10.83 4.19 -19.12
CA GLU A 166 -11.16 3.72 -17.76
C GLU A 166 -10.19 2.63 -17.26
N ILE A 167 -9.61 1.85 -18.16
CA ILE A 167 -8.72 0.71 -17.84
C ILE A 167 -7.26 1.14 -17.71
N ARG A 168 -6.91 2.31 -18.24
CA ARG A 168 -5.59 2.90 -18.02
C ARG A 168 -5.32 2.99 -16.53
N SER A 169 -4.08 2.65 -16.15
CA SER A 169 -3.72 2.56 -14.74
C SER A 169 -3.92 3.91 -14.04
N GLN A 170 -4.19 3.86 -12.73
CA GLN A 170 -4.40 5.08 -11.96
C GLN A 170 -3.17 5.96 -11.87
N MET A 171 -1.98 5.35 -11.95
CA MET A 171 -0.72 6.07 -12.01
C MET A 171 -0.62 6.89 -13.30
N GLU A 172 -0.94 6.31 -14.46
CA GLU A 172 -0.92 7.02 -15.74
C GLU A 172 -1.96 8.16 -15.81
N ARG A 173 -3.06 8.00 -15.08
CA ARG A 173 -4.14 8.99 -15.01
C ARG A 173 -3.93 10.03 -13.91
N CYS A 174 -2.85 9.91 -13.13
CA CYS A 174 -2.56 10.74 -11.97
C CYS A 174 -3.72 10.83 -10.96
N LEU A 175 -4.51 9.76 -10.85
CA LEU A 175 -5.61 9.69 -9.88
C LEU A 175 -5.14 9.12 -8.54
N HIS A 176 -4.13 8.27 -8.59
CA HIS A 176 -3.54 7.61 -7.44
C HIS A 176 -2.25 6.90 -7.88
N VAL A 177 -1.16 7.10 -7.14
CA VAL A 177 0.17 6.52 -7.45
C VAL A 177 0.44 5.17 -6.77
N GLY A 178 -0.61 4.41 -6.49
CA GLY A 178 -0.48 3.14 -5.78
C GLY A 178 -0.27 3.34 -4.28
N SER A 179 0.25 2.33 -3.59
CA SER A 179 0.05 2.09 -2.16
C SER A 179 0.76 3.04 -1.17
N GLN A 180 0.90 4.32 -1.51
CA GLN A 180 1.42 5.37 -0.61
C GLN A 180 0.42 5.72 0.49
N MET A 181 -0.87 5.55 0.27
CA MET A 181 -1.95 5.97 1.17
C MET A 181 -2.98 4.83 1.28
N PRO A 182 -3.73 4.73 2.41
CA PRO A 182 -4.07 3.49 3.10
C PRO A 182 -4.50 2.32 2.20
N PRO A 183 -3.96 1.11 2.46
CA PRO A 183 -2.86 0.87 3.38
C PRO A 183 -1.57 1.49 2.83
N MET A 184 -0.78 2.15 3.70
CA MET A 184 0.59 2.50 3.33
C MET A 184 1.38 1.21 3.12
N MET A 185 2.19 1.15 2.06
CA MET A 185 3.14 0.07 1.78
C MET A 185 4.53 0.68 1.64
N ALA A 186 5.56 -0.13 1.96
CA ALA A 186 6.93 0.29 1.69
C ALA A 186 7.12 0.50 0.19
N TRP A 187 7.66 1.66 -0.16
CA TRP A 187 7.99 2.01 -1.53
C TRP A 187 9.47 2.35 -1.63
N THR A 188 10.02 2.21 -2.83
CA THR A 188 11.47 2.21 -3.04
C THR A 188 12.07 3.61 -3.24
N TYR A 189 11.27 4.61 -3.62
CA TYR A 189 11.70 6.00 -3.84
C TYR A 189 10.58 7.01 -3.56
N ASN A 190 10.90 8.25 -3.18
CA ASN A 190 9.90 9.28 -2.83
C ASN A 190 8.86 8.79 -1.79
N ALA A 191 9.28 7.85 -0.93
CA ALA A 191 8.45 7.19 0.07
C ALA A 191 8.34 8.06 1.34
N ASN A 192 8.16 9.36 1.14
CA ASN A 192 8.15 10.38 2.17
C ASN A 192 6.72 10.83 2.47
N TYR A 193 6.48 11.16 3.73
CA TYR A 193 5.17 11.56 4.25
C TYR A 193 5.30 12.80 5.12
N GLN A 194 4.32 13.69 5.03
CA GLN A 194 4.14 14.75 6.02
C GLN A 194 2.96 14.39 6.90
N ILE A 195 3.17 14.47 8.20
CA ILE A 195 2.11 14.36 9.19
C ILE A 195 1.85 15.75 9.76
N VAL A 196 0.59 16.19 9.68
CA VAL A 196 0.07 17.34 10.41
C VAL A 196 -0.99 16.84 11.38
N GLN A 197 -0.80 17.14 12.65
CA GLN A 197 -1.62 16.65 13.75
C GLN A 197 -2.21 17.85 14.49
N THR A 198 -3.51 17.83 14.67
CA THR A 198 -4.25 18.77 15.53
C THR A 198 -4.96 17.97 16.62
N GLU A 199 -5.72 18.66 17.47
CA GLU A 199 -6.59 17.99 18.45
C GLU A 199 -7.61 17.07 17.76
N ASP A 200 -8.19 17.54 16.64
CA ASP A 200 -9.36 16.91 16.01
C ASP A 200 -9.02 16.16 14.72
N TYR A 201 -7.81 16.32 14.18
CA TYR A 201 -7.43 15.76 12.88
C TYR A 201 -5.99 15.26 12.85
N PHE A 202 -5.80 14.13 12.17
CA PHE A 202 -4.52 13.59 11.74
C PHE A 202 -4.48 13.60 10.21
N MET A 203 -3.61 14.41 9.62
CA MET A 203 -3.45 14.50 8.17
C MET A 203 -2.14 13.84 7.76
N LEU A 204 -2.23 12.90 6.82
CA LEU A 204 -1.11 12.25 6.16
C LEU A 204 -1.06 12.73 4.71
N MET A 205 0.06 13.29 4.29
CA MET A 205 0.32 13.67 2.90
C MET A 205 1.48 12.85 2.35
N SER A 206 1.28 12.11 1.26
CA SER A 206 2.37 11.43 0.56
C SER A 206 3.09 12.38 -0.40
N GLU A 207 4.41 12.24 -0.53
CA GLU A 207 5.19 13.01 -1.52
C GLU A 207 4.76 12.66 -2.96
N MET A 208 4.68 11.38 -3.29
CA MET A 208 4.20 10.96 -4.60
C MET A 208 2.69 11.23 -4.71
N ALA A 209 2.27 11.80 -5.85
CA ALA A 209 0.92 12.33 -6.16
C ALA A 209 0.38 13.45 -5.25
N HIS A 210 1.05 13.81 -4.15
CA HIS A 210 0.59 14.81 -3.18
C HIS A 210 -0.78 14.49 -2.56
N ASP A 211 -1.10 13.21 -2.42
CA ASP A 211 -2.38 12.79 -1.86
C ASP A 211 -2.43 13.14 -0.36
N ALA A 212 -3.37 14.01 0.01
CA ALA A 212 -3.61 14.39 1.40
C ALA A 212 -4.85 13.66 1.95
N ARG A 213 -4.64 12.78 2.93
CA ARG A 213 -5.71 12.10 3.68
C ARG A 213 -5.92 12.79 5.01
N ILE A 214 -7.10 13.38 5.18
CA ILE A 214 -7.51 14.03 6.42
C ILE A 214 -8.33 13.03 7.24
N ILE A 215 -7.86 12.71 8.44
CA ILE A 215 -8.46 11.71 9.33
C ILE A 215 -9.03 12.43 10.56
N PRO A 216 -10.35 12.51 10.72
CA PRO A 216 -10.96 13.02 11.95
C PRO A 216 -10.67 12.13 13.17
N ILE A 217 -10.44 12.74 14.33
CA ILE A 217 -10.19 12.08 15.62
C ILE A 217 -11.40 12.28 16.54
N GLY A 218 -11.92 11.19 17.13
CA GLY A 218 -12.95 11.25 18.18
C GLY A 218 -14.36 11.65 17.73
N THR A 219 -14.58 11.92 16.44
CA THR A 219 -15.89 12.25 15.86
C THR A 219 -16.60 11.01 15.33
N GLU A 220 -17.94 10.97 15.32
CA GLU A 220 -18.66 9.91 14.61
C GLU A 220 -18.32 9.86 13.11
N ARG A 221 -18.25 8.65 12.56
CA ARG A 221 -18.00 8.45 11.13
C ARG A 221 -19.18 9.02 10.35
N ARG A 222 -18.90 9.96 9.45
CA ARG A 222 -19.90 10.45 8.50
C ARG A 222 -20.07 9.43 7.39
N ASP A 223 -21.31 9.14 7.03
CA ASP A 223 -21.57 8.29 5.87
C ASP A 223 -21.02 8.94 4.61
N ASN A 224 -20.44 8.10 3.75
CA ASN A 224 -20.00 8.51 2.43
C ASN A 224 -21.14 8.34 1.44
N GLU A 225 -21.47 9.37 0.67
CA GLU A 225 -22.42 9.28 -0.44
C GLU A 225 -21.87 8.45 -1.62
N PHE A 226 -20.55 8.31 -1.72
CA PHE A 226 -19.84 7.59 -2.77
C PHE A 226 -18.49 7.05 -2.27
N SER A 227 -17.97 6.02 -2.92
CA SER A 227 -16.65 5.46 -2.60
C SER A 227 -15.53 6.48 -2.86
N LYS A 228 -14.67 6.70 -1.86
CA LYS A 228 -13.59 7.69 -1.92
C LYS A 228 -12.25 7.00 -2.18
N TRP A 229 -11.37 7.68 -2.91
CA TRP A 229 -9.94 7.38 -2.83
C TRP A 229 -9.49 7.51 -1.36
N PHE A 230 -8.66 6.57 -0.90
CA PHE A 230 -8.24 6.47 0.52
C PHE A 230 -9.35 6.19 1.53
N GLY A 231 -10.57 5.91 1.06
CA GLY A 231 -11.70 5.50 1.88
C GLY A 231 -12.22 6.57 2.84
N ASN A 232 -12.89 6.11 3.88
CA ASN A 232 -13.51 6.90 4.94
C ASN A 232 -12.86 6.59 6.27
N SER A 233 -11.97 7.45 6.74
CA SER A 233 -11.19 7.21 7.94
C SER A 233 -11.82 7.84 9.17
N ILE A 234 -11.70 7.16 10.31
CA ILE A 234 -11.98 7.70 11.64
C ILE A 234 -10.86 7.24 12.56
N ALA A 235 -10.41 8.11 13.46
CA ALA A 235 -9.40 7.77 14.43
C ALA A 235 -9.89 7.94 15.86
N HIS A 236 -9.28 7.19 16.76
CA HIS A 236 -9.39 7.40 18.21
C HIS A 236 -8.07 7.03 18.87
N TRP A 237 -7.85 7.58 20.05
CA TRP A 237 -6.69 7.26 20.88
C TRP A 237 -6.97 6.01 21.73
N GLN A 238 -6.01 5.10 21.75
CA GLN A 238 -5.91 4.04 22.75
C GLN A 238 -4.59 4.27 23.49
N GLU A 239 -4.68 4.90 24.66
CA GLU A 239 -3.51 5.41 25.37
C GLU A 239 -2.68 6.31 24.44
N ASP A 240 -1.43 5.94 24.15
CA ASP A 240 -0.52 6.66 23.25
C ASP A 240 -0.55 6.16 21.79
N THR A 241 -1.42 5.21 21.46
CA THR A 241 -1.57 4.72 20.08
C THR A 241 -2.74 5.42 19.39
N LEU A 242 -2.49 6.02 18.22
CA LEU A 242 -3.57 6.48 17.34
C LEU A 242 -4.05 5.28 16.51
N VAL A 243 -5.30 4.87 16.72
CA VAL A 243 -5.93 3.80 15.97
C VAL A 243 -6.83 4.41 14.91
N VAL A 244 -6.64 4.04 13.65
CA VAL A 244 -7.43 4.54 12.52
C VAL A 244 -8.16 3.38 11.85
N HIS A 245 -9.48 3.47 11.75
CA HIS A 245 -10.27 2.52 10.98
C HIS A 245 -10.71 3.17 9.66
N THR A 246 -10.62 2.45 8.55
CA THR A 246 -10.99 2.95 7.22
C THR A 246 -11.78 1.92 6.41
N THR A 247 -12.89 2.36 5.81
CA THR A 247 -13.72 1.54 4.91
C THR A 247 -14.21 2.38 3.72
N GLY A 248 -14.97 1.79 2.79
CA GLY A 248 -15.63 2.56 1.71
C GLY A 248 -14.64 3.09 0.67
N PHE A 249 -13.59 2.32 0.40
CA PHE A 249 -12.59 2.63 -0.61
C PHE A 249 -13.19 2.58 -2.02
N HIS A 250 -12.66 3.43 -2.90
CA HIS A 250 -12.93 3.32 -4.32
C HIS A 250 -12.46 1.95 -4.85
N PRO A 251 -13.28 1.20 -5.62
CA PRO A 251 -12.90 -0.16 -6.07
C PRO A 251 -11.59 -0.21 -6.85
N GLN A 252 -11.26 0.88 -7.54
CA GLN A 252 -10.01 0.99 -8.30
C GLN A 252 -8.78 1.37 -7.43
N GLN A 253 -8.89 1.37 -6.10
CA GLN A 253 -7.77 1.42 -5.13
C GLN A 253 -6.92 0.13 -5.20
N SER A 254 -7.51 -0.98 -5.65
CA SER A 254 -6.79 -2.24 -5.84
C SER A 254 -5.56 -2.01 -6.71
N ASN A 255 -4.45 -2.64 -6.38
CA ASN A 255 -3.21 -2.44 -7.11
C ASN A 255 -2.40 -3.74 -7.15
N PHE A 256 -1.13 -3.65 -7.57
CA PHE A 256 -0.25 -4.82 -7.64
C PHE A 256 0.19 -5.30 -6.25
N PHE A 257 0.38 -4.38 -5.31
CA PHE A 257 0.87 -4.70 -3.97
C PHE A 257 -0.24 -5.27 -3.10
N MET A 258 -1.40 -4.63 -3.08
CA MET A 258 -2.55 -5.03 -2.27
C MET A 258 -3.79 -5.12 -3.14
N LYS A 259 -4.44 -6.28 -3.13
CA LYS A 259 -5.67 -6.51 -3.88
C LYS A 259 -6.87 -6.18 -3.01
N SER A 260 -7.85 -5.51 -3.58
CA SER A 260 -9.04 -5.09 -2.85
C SER A 260 -10.31 -5.21 -3.68
N SER A 261 -11.42 -5.50 -3.00
CA SER A 261 -12.79 -5.40 -3.46
C SER A 261 -13.47 -4.19 -2.80
N ASP A 262 -14.80 -4.10 -2.95
CA ASP A 262 -15.64 -3.13 -2.25
C ASP A 262 -15.86 -3.45 -0.76
N GLN A 263 -15.45 -4.63 -0.30
CA GLN A 263 -15.50 -5.07 1.11
C GLN A 263 -14.15 -4.90 1.83
N PHE A 264 -13.25 -4.10 1.26
CA PHE A 264 -11.93 -3.87 1.81
C PHE A 264 -12.00 -2.91 3.01
N GLU A 265 -11.44 -3.35 4.14
CA GLU A 265 -11.34 -2.57 5.38
C GLU A 265 -9.91 -2.61 5.91
N VAL A 266 -9.49 -1.52 6.53
CA VAL A 266 -8.16 -1.37 7.11
C VAL A 266 -8.26 -0.79 8.52
N THR A 267 -7.60 -1.43 9.48
CA THR A 267 -7.35 -0.86 10.81
C THR A 267 -5.86 -0.63 10.97
N GLU A 268 -5.47 0.62 11.12
CA GLU A 268 -4.10 1.09 11.27
C GLU A 268 -3.83 1.49 12.73
N TYR A 269 -2.58 1.29 13.15
CA TYR A 269 -2.07 1.62 14.47
C TYR A 269 -0.78 2.41 14.28
N PHE A 270 -0.77 3.64 14.80
CA PHE A 270 0.40 4.51 14.81
C PHE A 270 0.88 4.66 16.26
N GLU A 271 2.07 4.15 16.53
CA GLU A 271 2.70 4.19 17.85
C GLU A 271 4.03 4.95 17.73
N LEU A 272 4.17 6.06 18.46
CA LEU A 272 5.42 6.81 18.51
C LEU A 272 6.35 6.13 19.52
N VAL A 273 7.31 5.35 19.04
CA VAL A 273 8.23 4.58 19.90
C VAL A 273 9.46 5.39 20.29
N SER A 274 9.81 6.40 19.50
CA SER A 274 10.78 7.46 19.83
C SER A 274 10.46 8.71 19.02
N ASP A 275 11.07 9.85 19.33
CA ASP A 275 10.95 11.05 18.49
C ASP A 275 11.40 10.79 17.04
N GLY A 276 12.25 9.80 16.79
CA GLY A 276 12.75 9.46 15.45
C GLY A 276 11.98 8.34 14.74
N GLU A 277 11.03 7.66 15.38
CA GLU A 277 10.46 6.43 14.86
C GLU A 277 8.98 6.24 15.24
N ILE A 278 8.16 5.98 14.23
CA ILE A 278 6.79 5.48 14.39
C ILE A 278 6.78 4.01 14.04
N PHE A 279 6.31 3.18 14.97
CA PHE A 279 5.88 1.83 14.65
C PHE A 279 4.48 1.90 14.03
N TYR A 280 4.40 1.56 12.75
CA TYR A 280 3.14 1.53 12.00
C TYR A 280 2.77 0.08 11.70
N ARG A 281 1.62 -0.34 12.23
CA ARG A 281 1.03 -1.65 11.99
C ARG A 281 -0.36 -1.47 11.43
N TYR A 282 -0.78 -2.35 10.53
CA TYR A 282 -2.17 -2.37 10.11
C TYR A 282 -2.65 -3.77 9.78
N THR A 283 -3.94 -3.98 9.99
CA THR A 283 -4.65 -5.20 9.65
C THR A 283 -5.66 -4.90 8.56
N VAL A 284 -5.67 -5.73 7.54
CA VAL A 284 -6.57 -5.67 6.39
C VAL A 284 -7.53 -6.83 6.45
N THR A 285 -8.80 -6.56 6.13
CA THR A 285 -9.81 -7.58 5.87
C THR A 285 -10.50 -7.32 4.53
N ASP A 286 -10.64 -8.39 3.75
CA ASP A 286 -11.46 -8.39 2.55
C ASP A 286 -11.87 -9.84 2.28
N PRO A 287 -13.10 -10.27 2.60
CA PRO A 287 -13.53 -11.66 2.47
C PRO A 287 -13.66 -12.11 1.01
N VAL A 288 -13.66 -11.19 0.04
CA VAL A 288 -13.69 -11.51 -1.40
C VAL A 288 -12.29 -11.89 -1.88
N ILE A 289 -11.25 -11.28 -1.31
CA ILE A 289 -9.86 -11.42 -1.73
C ILE A 289 -9.05 -12.36 -0.83
N TYR A 290 -9.23 -12.27 0.49
CA TYR A 290 -8.41 -12.92 1.52
C TYR A 290 -9.21 -13.93 2.36
N LYS A 291 -8.59 -15.08 2.66
CA LYS A 291 -9.15 -16.17 3.48
C LYS A 291 -9.23 -15.82 4.96
N GLN A 292 -8.38 -14.91 5.41
CA GLN A 292 -8.26 -14.47 6.80
C GLN A 292 -7.67 -13.04 6.83
N PRO A 293 -7.77 -12.33 7.96
CA PRO A 293 -7.11 -11.05 8.13
C PRO A 293 -5.60 -11.14 7.86
N LEU A 294 -5.06 -10.07 7.32
CA LEU A 294 -3.65 -9.90 6.96
C LEU A 294 -3.09 -8.75 7.79
N THR A 295 -1.99 -8.96 8.52
CA THR A 295 -1.34 -7.92 9.32
C THR A 295 0.05 -7.63 8.78
N LEU A 296 0.35 -6.34 8.59
CA LEU A 296 1.66 -5.86 8.17
C LEU A 296 2.25 -4.91 9.22
N GLU A 297 3.58 -4.93 9.33
CA GLU A 297 4.38 -4.11 10.23
C GLU A 297 5.44 -3.33 9.45
N MET A 298 5.57 -2.04 9.74
CA MET A 298 6.55 -1.14 9.14
C MET A 298 7.07 -0.12 10.17
N GLN A 299 8.16 0.53 9.79
CA GLN A 299 8.69 1.70 10.50
C GLN A 299 8.53 2.93 9.62
N LEU A 300 8.08 4.02 10.22
CA LEU A 300 8.24 5.34 9.64
C LEU A 300 9.38 6.02 10.40
N LEU A 301 10.46 6.33 9.68
CA LEU A 301 11.62 6.99 10.24
C LEU A 301 11.53 8.50 9.99
N ARG A 302 11.80 9.30 11.02
CA ARG A 302 11.79 10.76 10.88
C ARG A 302 12.90 11.18 9.90
N LYS A 303 12.55 12.10 9.00
CA LYS A 303 13.52 12.71 8.08
C LYS A 303 14.48 13.62 8.84
N THR A 304 15.70 13.77 8.34
CA THR A 304 16.70 14.62 9.00
C THR A 304 16.30 16.09 8.89
N ASP A 305 16.67 16.89 9.91
CA ASP A 305 16.37 18.32 9.94
C ASP A 305 16.78 19.02 8.64
N GLY A 306 15.85 19.80 8.08
CA GLY A 306 16.05 20.53 6.81
C GLY A 306 15.68 19.73 5.56
N GLU A 307 15.45 18.43 5.64
CA GLU A 307 14.82 17.70 4.54
C GLU A 307 13.34 18.10 4.43
N GLN A 308 12.88 18.27 3.20
CA GLN A 308 11.50 18.63 2.88
C GLN A 308 10.90 17.59 1.94
N ILE A 309 9.57 17.63 1.85
CA ILE A 309 8.86 16.96 0.77
C ILE A 309 8.91 17.88 -0.45
N TYR A 310 9.32 17.31 -1.58
CA TYR A 310 9.38 18.01 -2.85
C TYR A 310 8.12 17.80 -3.66
N GLU A 311 7.91 18.67 -4.64
CA GLU A 311 6.79 18.55 -5.56
C GLU A 311 6.96 17.33 -6.49
N PHE A 312 5.94 16.46 -6.53
CA PHE A 312 5.72 15.40 -7.50
C PHE A 312 4.68 15.80 -8.56
N ALA A 313 5.13 16.43 -9.63
CA ALA A 313 4.29 16.92 -10.73
C ALA A 313 3.88 15.76 -11.68
N CYS A 314 2.79 15.04 -11.37
CA CYS A 314 2.34 13.90 -12.19
C CYS A 314 1.70 14.33 -13.52
N HIS A 315 0.95 15.44 -13.52
CA HIS A 315 0.19 15.87 -14.70
C HIS A 315 1.06 16.64 -15.71
N GLU A 316 2.01 17.41 -15.21
CA GLU A 316 2.89 18.28 -15.98
C GLU A 316 3.80 17.44 -16.89
N GLY A 317 3.54 17.48 -18.19
CA GLY A 317 4.30 16.69 -19.17
C GLY A 317 3.82 15.25 -19.36
N ASN A 318 2.66 14.88 -18.80
CA ASN A 318 2.05 13.58 -19.09
C ASN A 318 1.38 13.56 -20.48
N TYR A 319 2.16 13.18 -21.49
CA TYR A 319 1.70 13.04 -22.88
C TYR A 319 1.32 11.61 -23.26
N SER A 320 1.36 10.67 -22.31
CA SER A 320 1.19 9.25 -22.58
C SER A 320 -0.16 8.94 -23.20
N LEU A 321 -1.25 9.46 -22.60
CA LEU A 321 -2.59 9.19 -23.10
C LEU A 321 -2.85 9.82 -24.49
N PRO A 322 -2.56 11.13 -24.74
CA PRO A 322 -2.63 11.70 -26.09
C PRO A 322 -1.80 10.93 -27.12
N SER A 323 -0.58 10.52 -26.76
CA SER A 323 0.33 9.80 -27.67
C SER A 323 -0.21 8.43 -28.04
N ILE A 324 -0.70 7.66 -27.06
CA ILE A 324 -1.31 6.33 -27.29
C ILE A 324 -2.56 6.45 -28.17
N LEU A 325 -3.44 7.41 -27.88
CA LEU A 325 -4.63 7.65 -28.68
C LEU A 325 -4.28 8.06 -30.12
N SER A 326 -3.25 8.89 -30.30
CA SER A 326 -2.77 9.27 -31.64
C SER A 326 -2.24 8.07 -32.43
N GLY A 327 -1.53 7.14 -31.77
CA GLY A 327 -1.07 5.89 -32.37
C GLY A 327 -2.24 5.00 -32.81
N ALA A 328 -3.27 4.88 -31.98
CA ALA A 328 -4.49 4.14 -32.33
C ALA A 328 -5.21 4.75 -33.55
N ARG A 329 -5.35 6.09 -33.59
CA ARG A 329 -5.92 6.80 -34.76
C ARG A 329 -5.09 6.59 -36.02
N ARG A 330 -3.77 6.49 -35.91
CA ARG A 330 -2.90 6.18 -37.04
C ARG A 330 -3.13 4.76 -37.55
N ALA A 331 -3.18 3.77 -36.66
CA ALA A 331 -3.45 2.38 -37.04
C ALA A 331 -4.81 2.22 -37.75
N GLU A 332 -5.85 2.93 -37.28
CA GLU A 332 -7.15 2.97 -37.96
C GLU A 332 -7.10 3.59 -39.35
N ALA A 333 -6.30 4.66 -39.53
CA ALA A 333 -6.12 5.29 -40.83
C ALA A 333 -5.41 4.34 -41.81
N ASP A 334 -4.37 3.64 -41.35
CA ASP A 334 -3.65 2.65 -42.15
C ASP A 334 -4.53 1.46 -42.53
N ALA A 335 -5.36 0.97 -41.61
CA ALA A 335 -6.32 -0.10 -41.87
C ALA A 335 -7.39 0.31 -42.90
N ARG A 336 -7.94 1.54 -42.80
CA ARG A 336 -8.87 2.08 -43.80
C ARG A 336 -8.22 2.18 -45.18
N ALA A 337 -7.01 2.72 -45.27
CA ALA A 337 -6.29 2.82 -46.53
C ALA A 337 -5.98 1.45 -47.15
N ALA A 338 -5.71 0.43 -46.34
CA ALA A 338 -5.49 -0.94 -46.83
C ALA A 338 -6.78 -1.59 -47.39
N LEU A 339 -7.95 -1.23 -46.85
CA LEU A 339 -9.25 -1.69 -47.35
C LEU A 339 -9.68 -0.98 -48.63
N GLU A 340 -9.28 0.29 -48.82
CA GLU A 340 -9.60 1.06 -50.04
C GLU A 340 -8.71 0.67 -51.24
N ASN A 341 -7.55 0.06 -51.00
CA ASN A 341 -6.59 -0.35 -52.03
C ASN A 341 -6.67 -1.84 -52.42
N ASN A 342 -7.61 -2.60 -51.84
CA ASN A 342 -7.98 -3.97 -52.23
C ASN A 342 -9.41 -3.97 -52.78
#